data_AF-A0A6N7ZMG3-F1
#
_entry.id   AF-A0A6N7ZMG3-F1
#
_cell.length_a   1.000
_cell.length_b   1.000
_cell.length_c   1.000
_cell.angle_alpha   90.00
_cell.angle_beta   90.00
_cell.angle_gamma   90.00
#
_symmetry.space_group_name_H-M   'P 1'
#
loop_
_entity.id
_entity.type
_entity.pdbx_description
1 polymer ?
#
loop_
_entity_poly.entity_id
_entity_poly.type
_entity_poly.pdbx_seq_one_letter_code
_entity_poly.pdbx_strand_id
1 'polypeptide(L)'
;MARISDGADLLKCSFCGKSQKQVKKLIAGPGVYICDECIDLCNEIIEEELAEATEIGLTELPKPKEIFEFLEQYVIGQDAAKRALAVAVYNHYKRVQAGEQAKPSSPDDPDYVELAKS
;
A
#
# COMPACT_ATOMS: atom_id res chain seq x y z
N MET A 1 28.73 -49.76 -2.23
CA MET A 1 27.91 -49.05 -1.23
C MET A 1 27.19 -47.90 -1.94
N ALA A 2 25.95 -48.10 -2.37
CA ALA A 2 25.13 -47.03 -2.94
C ALA A 2 24.69 -46.11 -1.79
N ARG A 3 25.11 -44.85 -1.82
CA ARG A 3 24.64 -43.82 -0.89
C ARG A 3 23.18 -43.56 -1.24
N ILE A 4 22.27 -43.92 -0.34
CA ILE A 4 20.86 -43.52 -0.41
C ILE A 4 20.88 -41.99 -0.30
N SER A 5 20.76 -41.27 -1.41
CA SER A 5 20.61 -39.83 -1.39
C SER A 5 19.22 -39.55 -0.89
N ASP A 6 19.16 -39.06 0.34
CA ASP A 6 17.99 -38.67 1.08
C ASP A 6 17.18 -37.65 0.25
N GLY A 7 15.96 -38.00 -0.17
CA GLY A 7 15.16 -37.22 -1.14
C GLY A 7 14.84 -35.79 -0.68
N ALA A 8 14.99 -35.51 0.61
CA ALA A 8 14.85 -34.19 1.21
C ALA A 8 16.00 -33.20 0.88
N ASP A 9 17.16 -33.70 0.43
CA ASP A 9 18.24 -32.84 -0.10
C ASP A 9 18.09 -32.53 -1.60
N LEU A 10 17.12 -33.17 -2.26
CA LEU A 10 16.82 -32.95 -3.69
C LEU A 10 15.88 -31.76 -3.91
N LEU A 11 15.01 -31.47 -2.93
CA LEU A 11 14.03 -30.39 -3.00
C LEU A 11 14.63 -29.13 -2.39
N LYS A 12 14.93 -28.15 -3.24
CA LYS A 12 15.57 -26.89 -2.88
C LYS A 12 14.74 -25.71 -3.37
N CYS A 13 14.70 -24.64 -2.57
CA CYS A 13 14.11 -23.38 -2.97
C CYS A 13 14.84 -22.83 -4.20
N SER A 14 14.10 -22.45 -5.24
CA SER A 14 14.64 -21.89 -6.48
C SER A 14 15.19 -20.48 -6.33
N PHE A 15 14.87 -19.79 -5.23
CA PHE A 15 15.29 -18.41 -4.94
C PHE A 15 16.56 -18.34 -4.07
N CYS A 16 16.54 -19.01 -2.91
CA CYS A 16 17.67 -18.96 -1.96
C CYS A 16 18.55 -20.23 -1.96
N GLY A 17 18.15 -21.29 -2.67
CA GLY A 17 18.91 -22.54 -2.77
C GLY A 17 18.88 -23.44 -1.52
N LYS A 18 18.19 -23.03 -0.44
CA LYS A 18 18.04 -23.82 0.79
C LYS A 18 17.25 -25.10 0.52
N SER A 19 17.68 -26.21 1.14
CA SER A 19 16.95 -27.48 1.06
C SER A 19 15.72 -27.48 1.98
N GLN A 20 14.79 -28.42 1.75
CA GLN A 20 13.58 -28.56 2.56
C GLN A 20 13.87 -28.72 4.07
N LYS A 21 15.03 -29.25 4.45
CA LYS A 21 15.45 -29.39 5.87
C LYS A 21 15.84 -28.07 6.53
N GLN A 22 16.20 -27.06 5.74
CA GLN A 22 16.72 -25.77 6.22
C GLN A 22 15.65 -24.70 6.40
N VAL A 23 14.42 -24.94 5.94
CA VAL A 23 13.31 -23.99 5.93
C VAL A 23 12.10 -24.61 6.63
N LYS A 24 11.22 -23.79 7.22
CA LYS A 24 10.05 -24.33 7.94
C LYS A 24 9.00 -24.84 6.96
N LYS A 25 8.85 -24.18 5.81
CA LYS A 25 7.93 -24.59 4.75
C LYS A 25 8.58 -24.44 3.39
N LEU A 26 8.35 -25.42 2.52
CA LEU A 26 8.71 -25.37 1.11
C LEU A 26 7.45 -25.64 0.28
N ILE A 27 7.04 -24.65 -0.50
CA ILE A 27 5.86 -24.69 -1.35
C ILE A 27 6.29 -25.11 -2.76
N ALA A 28 5.61 -26.10 -3.34
CA ALA A 28 5.88 -26.59 -4.69
C ALA A 28 4.88 -26.02 -5.70
N GLY A 29 5.39 -25.50 -6.81
CA GLY A 29 4.63 -25.14 -8.01
C GLY A 29 5.05 -26.01 -9.21
N PRO A 30 4.50 -25.76 -10.41
CA PRO A 30 4.89 -26.47 -11.63
C PRO A 30 6.37 -26.25 -11.98
N GLY A 31 7.24 -27.17 -11.58
CA GLY A 31 8.67 -27.14 -11.86
C GLY A 31 9.49 -26.14 -11.03
N VAL A 32 8.91 -25.56 -9.97
CA VAL A 32 9.56 -24.53 -9.13
C VAL A 32 9.23 -24.74 -7.66
N TYR A 33 10.12 -24.31 -6.76
CA TYR A 33 9.92 -24.38 -5.31
C TYR A 33 10.27 -23.05 -4.65
N ILE A 34 9.48 -22.62 -3.67
CA ILE A 34 9.71 -21.40 -2.90
C ILE A 34 9.55 -21.69 -1.40
N CYS A 35 10.40 -21.10 -0.55
CA CYS A 35 10.32 -21.28 0.91
C CYS A 35 9.60 -20.12 1.58
N ASP A 36 9.19 -20.32 2.84
CA ASP A 36 8.54 -19.28 3.66
C ASP A 36 9.36 -17.99 3.75
N GLU A 37 10.66 -18.09 4.02
CA GLU A 37 11.52 -16.89 4.13
C GLU A 37 11.59 -16.06 2.83
N CYS A 38 11.54 -16.71 1.67
CA CYS A 38 11.55 -15.98 0.38
C CYS A 38 10.20 -15.35 0.08
N ILE A 39 9.10 -15.96 0.55
CA ILE A 39 7.77 -15.35 0.45
C ILE A 39 7.72 -14.09 1.30
N ASP A 40 8.21 -14.16 2.53
CA ASP A 40 8.24 -13.02 3.44
C ASP A 40 9.07 -11.86 2.86
N LEU A 41 10.28 -12.16 2.37
CA LEU A 41 11.12 -11.16 1.72
C LEU A 41 10.46 -10.58 0.45
N CYS A 42 9.80 -11.40 -0.36
CA CYS A 42 9.08 -10.90 -1.53
C CYS A 42 7.91 -10.00 -1.13
N ASN A 43 7.18 -10.32 -0.06
CA ASN A 43 6.11 -9.48 0.44
C ASN A 43 6.65 -8.13 0.95
N GLU A 44 7.76 -8.12 1.70
CA GLU A 44 8.42 -6.90 2.16
C GLU A 44 8.80 -5.98 0.99
N ILE A 45 9.43 -6.53 -0.06
CA ILE A 45 9.79 -5.75 -1.26
C ILE A 45 8.55 -5.18 -1.97
N ILE A 46 7.48 -5.98 -2.09
CA ILE A 46 6.24 -5.53 -2.73
C ILE A 46 5.54 -4.44 -1.90
N GLU A 47 5.55 -4.56 -0.57
CA GLU A 47 4.98 -3.58 0.33
C GLU A 47 5.76 -2.26 0.29
N GLU A 48 7.10 -2.30 0.22
CA GLU A 48 7.94 -1.11 0.03
C GLU A 48 7.65 -0.41 -1.30
N GLU A 49 7.57 -1.14 -2.42
CA GLU A 49 7.21 -0.57 -3.73
C GLU A 49 5.80 0.04 -3.72
N LEU A 50 4.84 -0.60 -3.05
CA LEU A 50 3.49 -0.08 -2.91
C LEU A 50 3.45 1.17 -2.02
N ALA A 51 4.23 1.21 -0.95
CA ALA A 51 4.36 2.37 -0.08
C ALA A 51 4.97 3.56 -0.83
N GLU A 52 6.03 3.35 -1.61
CA GLU A 52 6.62 4.39 -2.48
C GLU A 52 5.62 4.89 -3.53
N ALA A 53 4.84 4.01 -4.14
CA ALA A 53 3.75 4.40 -5.04
C ALA A 53 2.64 5.19 -4.31
N THR A 54 2.43 4.92 -3.01
CA THR A 54 1.44 5.58 -2.17
C THR A 54 1.95 6.92 -1.61
N GLU A 55 3.26 7.17 -1.54
CA GLU A 55 3.81 8.50 -1.21
C GLU A 55 3.51 9.56 -2.28
N ILE A 56 3.20 9.14 -3.52
CA ILE A 56 2.65 10.03 -4.57
C ILE A 56 1.11 10.15 -4.43
N GLY A 57 0.50 9.30 -3.61
CA GLY A 57 -0.88 9.44 -3.17
C GLY A 57 -1.00 10.64 -2.25
N LEU A 58 -2.04 11.44 -2.46
CA LEU A 58 -2.41 12.64 -1.70
C LEU A 58 -2.78 12.31 -0.23
N THR A 59 -1.96 11.57 0.51
CA THR A 59 -2.27 11.01 1.83
C THR A 59 -2.72 12.08 2.83
N GLU A 60 -2.26 13.32 2.68
CA GLU A 60 -2.77 14.46 3.44
C GLU A 60 -3.24 15.59 2.53
N LEU A 61 -4.56 15.78 2.48
CA LEU A 61 -5.19 16.92 1.83
C LEU A 61 -5.02 18.19 2.69
N PRO A 62 -4.42 19.27 2.17
CA PRO A 62 -4.29 20.51 2.93
C PRO A 62 -5.66 21.06 3.32
N LYS A 63 -5.78 21.51 4.57
CA LYS A 63 -7.02 22.09 5.11
C LYS A 63 -7.38 23.35 4.30
N PRO A 64 -8.68 23.72 4.22
CA PRO A 64 -9.09 24.93 3.51
C PRO A 64 -8.35 26.20 3.95
N LYS A 65 -7.92 26.28 5.22
CA LYS A 65 -7.14 27.40 5.71
C LYS A 65 -5.74 27.48 5.07
N GLU A 66 -5.07 26.34 4.91
CA GLU A 66 -3.74 26.25 4.30
C GLU A 66 -3.81 26.57 2.80
N ILE A 67 -4.86 26.09 2.12
CA ILE A 67 -5.13 26.44 0.71
C ILE A 67 -5.38 27.95 0.57
N PHE A 68 -6.15 28.55 1.49
CA PHE A 68 -6.40 29.98 1.51
C PHE A 68 -5.10 30.78 1.71
N GLU A 69 -4.30 30.43 2.71
CA GLU A 69 -3.01 31.07 3.01
C GLU A 69 -2.03 30.97 1.83
N PHE A 70 -2.00 29.83 1.13
CA PHE A 70 -1.23 29.69 -0.10
C PHE A 70 -1.71 30.64 -1.21
N LEU A 71 -3.03 30.75 -1.40
CA LEU A 71 -3.59 31.68 -2.38
C LEU A 71 -3.27 33.15 -2.05
N GLU A 72 -3.14 33.50 -0.77
CA GLU A 72 -2.78 34.87 -0.37
C GLU A 72 -1.38 35.31 -0.83
N GLN A 73 -0.47 34.35 -1.03
CA GLN A 73 0.89 34.63 -1.50
C GLN A 73 0.92 35.14 -2.96
N TYR A 74 -0.13 34.85 -3.73
CA TYR A 74 -0.19 35.14 -5.17
C TYR A 74 -1.38 36.01 -5.57
N VAL A 75 -2.49 35.97 -4.83
CA VAL A 75 -3.75 36.65 -5.14
C VAL A 75 -4.05 37.71 -4.09
N ILE A 76 -3.86 38.98 -4.47
CA ILE A 76 -4.12 40.14 -3.60
C ILE A 76 -5.64 40.43 -3.57
N GLY A 77 -6.21 40.45 -2.36
CA GLY A 77 -7.64 40.69 -2.14
C GLY A 77 -8.51 39.47 -2.45
N GLN A 78 -9.74 39.71 -2.94
CA GLN A 78 -10.69 38.65 -3.36
C GLN A 78 -10.99 37.60 -2.28
N ASP A 79 -11.12 38.02 -1.03
CA ASP A 79 -11.20 37.09 0.11
C ASP A 79 -12.40 36.15 0.05
N ALA A 80 -13.53 36.62 -0.49
CA ALA A 80 -14.71 35.78 -0.69
C ALA A 80 -14.44 34.65 -1.71
N ALA A 81 -13.75 34.96 -2.81
CA ALA A 81 -13.43 33.98 -3.84
C ALA A 81 -12.37 32.98 -3.36
N LYS A 82 -11.30 33.45 -2.70
CA LYS A 82 -10.26 32.59 -2.11
C LYS A 82 -10.86 31.59 -1.11
N ARG A 83 -11.77 32.05 -0.23
CA ARG A 83 -12.49 31.18 0.71
C ARG A 83 -13.36 30.14 0.01
N ALA A 84 -14.13 30.56 -0.99
CA ALA A 84 -14.99 29.66 -1.75
C ALA A 84 -14.17 28.58 -2.48
N LEU A 85 -13.05 28.96 -3.12
CA LEU A 85 -12.15 28.04 -3.81
C LEU A 85 -11.49 27.06 -2.85
N ALA A 86 -10.97 27.53 -1.72
CA ALA A 86 -10.31 26.67 -0.75
C ALA A 86 -11.22 25.55 -0.23
N VAL A 87 -12.47 25.88 0.10
CA VAL A 87 -13.46 24.89 0.55
C VAL A 87 -13.89 23.97 -0.60
N ALA A 88 -14.14 24.52 -1.80
CA ALA A 88 -14.58 23.75 -2.95
C ALA A 88 -13.51 22.73 -3.40
N VAL A 89 -12.25 23.14 -3.47
CA VAL A 89 -11.11 22.29 -3.85
C VAL A 89 -10.88 21.20 -2.82
N TYR A 90 -10.86 21.55 -1.53
CA TYR A 90 -10.73 20.56 -0.46
C TYR A 90 -11.83 19.48 -0.55
N ASN A 91 -13.09 19.90 -0.67
CA ASN A 91 -14.21 18.96 -0.76
C ASN A 91 -14.20 18.14 -2.07
N HIS A 92 -13.70 18.71 -3.16
CA HIS A 92 -13.55 17.99 -4.43
C HIS A 92 -12.55 16.84 -4.27
N TYR A 93 -11.34 17.13 -3.79
CA TYR A 93 -10.31 16.10 -3.63
C TYR A 93 -10.65 15.10 -2.52
N LYS A 94 -11.32 15.53 -1.43
CA LYS A 94 -11.84 14.61 -0.42
C LYS A 94 -12.84 13.60 -1.02
N ARG A 95 -13.68 14.04 -1.96
CA ARG A 95 -14.59 13.15 -2.68
C ARG A 95 -13.87 12.22 -3.66
N VAL A 96 -12.80 12.69 -4.31
CA VAL A 96 -11.99 11.86 -5.22
C VAL A 96 -11.31 10.73 -4.43
N GLN A 97 -10.69 11.03 -3.29
CA GLN A 97 -10.08 10.02 -2.42
C GLN A 97 -11.09 9.00 -1.90
N ALA A 98 -12.26 9.45 -1.43
CA ALA A 98 -13.32 8.55 -0.98
C ALA A 98 -13.84 7.64 -2.11
N GLY A 99 -13.79 8.11 -3.37
CA GLY A 99 -14.11 7.31 -4.56
C GLY A 99 -13.03 6.29 -4.91
N GLU A 100 -11.76 6.60 -4.66
CA GLU A 100 -10.61 5.68 -4.83
C GLU A 100 -10.53 4.63 -3.71
N GLN A 101 -10.96 4.97 -2.49
CA GLN A 101 -11.04 4.09 -1.31
C GLN A 101 -12.22 3.10 -1.32
N ALA A 102 -12.96 2.99 -2.43
CA ALA A 102 -13.95 1.92 -2.63
C ALA A 102 -13.32 0.52 -2.86
N LYS A 103 -12.01 0.37 -2.63
CA LYS A 103 -11.37 -0.91 -2.29
C LYS A 103 -11.25 -0.97 -0.76
N PRO A 104 -11.63 -2.08 -0.12
CA PRO A 104 -11.88 -2.11 1.31
C PRO A 104 -10.61 -1.74 2.08
N SER A 105 -10.59 -0.53 2.65
CA SER A 105 -9.70 -0.17 3.74
C SER A 105 -10.10 -0.99 4.97
N SER A 106 -9.08 -1.45 5.71
CA SER A 106 -9.23 -2.35 6.85
C SER A 106 -10.11 -1.74 7.97
N PRO A 107 -10.77 -2.58 8.79
CA PRO A 107 -11.70 -2.13 9.85
C PRO A 107 -11.09 -1.26 10.96
N ASP A 108 -9.78 -1.04 10.96
CA ASP A 108 -9.04 -0.35 12.02
C ASP A 108 -8.79 1.15 11.73
N ASP A 109 -9.37 1.72 10.65
CA ASP A 109 -9.20 3.13 10.28
C ASP A 109 -10.02 4.07 11.20
N PRO A 110 -9.38 4.99 11.95
CA PRO A 110 -10.06 5.93 12.84
C PRO A 110 -10.99 6.93 12.13
N ASP A 111 -10.90 7.07 10.80
CA ASP A 111 -11.78 7.93 9.99
C ASP A 111 -12.96 7.15 9.33
N TYR A 112 -13.22 5.91 9.75
CA TYR A 112 -14.38 5.14 9.30
C TYR A 112 -15.71 5.80 9.71
N VAL A 113 -16.46 6.31 8.73
CA VAL A 113 -17.81 6.87 8.93
C VAL A 113 -18.85 5.93 8.32
N GLU A 114 -19.65 5.28 9.15
CA GLU A 114 -20.81 4.47 8.71
C GLU A 114 -21.85 5.36 8.02
N LEU A 115 -21.87 5.31 6.68
CA LEU A 115 -22.97 5.87 5.90
C LEU A 115 -24.17 4.91 5.99
N ALA A 116 -25.09 5.18 6.90
CA ALA A 116 -26.38 4.52 6.97
C ALA A 116 -27.13 4.67 5.63
N LYS A 117 -27.66 3.53 5.16
CA LYS A 117 -28.42 3.37 3.91
C LYS A 117 -29.64 4.29 3.89
N SER A 118 -29.85 4.93 2.73
CA SER A 118 -31.09 5.62 2.35
C SER A 118 -32.32 4.72 2.41
#